data_AF-A0A9P9DI28-F1
#
_entry.id   AF-A0A9P9DI28-F1
#
_cell.length_a   1.000
_cell.length_b   1.000
_cell.length_c   1.000
_cell.angle_alpha   90.00
_cell.angle_beta   90.00
_cell.angle_gamma   90.00
#
_symmetry.space_group_name_H-M   'P 1'
#
loop_
_entity.id
_entity.type
_entity.pdbx_description
1 polymer ?
#
loop_
_entity_poly.entity_id
_entity_poly.type
_entity_poly.pdbx_seq_one_letter_code
_entity_poly.pdbx_strand_id
1 'polypeptide(L)'
;MTSQRSGISASFTATSSQTSIAPDSSVISDNGDTDVGETSISPLLTSQFKKKKRTSKIWDHTPFGRNQIVRNTEGQIIWRCKYCKGKPAEYLENGGTTHIYKHLKSHTTLDILTPNEERAAKTRNHLEEAFSRMSQNANPLKRRRHDDETTDLDADKFEQLYVEWIADCGIALRMATRETFRALLKFLNPGVLSILPTSHQTIREWVMRTFETQKR
;
A
#
# COMPACT_ATOMS: atom_id res chain seq x y z
N MET A 1 44.88 -41.72 1.79
CA MET A 1 45.04 -41.67 3.25
C MET A 1 43.92 -40.78 3.80
N THR A 2 43.13 -41.34 4.73
CA THR A 2 42.30 -40.71 5.79
C THR A 2 41.23 -39.67 5.37
N SER A 3 39.91 -39.98 5.40
CA SER A 3 38.99 -40.07 6.58
C SER A 3 38.67 -38.66 7.14
N GLN A 4 37.44 -38.15 7.40
CA GLN A 4 36.17 -38.66 7.98
C GLN A 4 35.02 -37.73 7.47
N ARG A 5 33.78 -38.11 7.12
CA ARG A 5 32.59 -38.65 7.83
C ARG A 5 32.05 -37.85 9.04
N SER A 6 30.72 -37.64 8.98
CA SER A 6 29.72 -37.39 10.05
C SER A 6 29.37 -35.91 10.24
N GLY A 7 28.11 -35.44 10.27
CA GLY A 7 26.82 -36.08 10.56
C GLY A 7 26.16 -35.36 11.76
N ILE A 8 24.82 -35.42 11.85
CA ILE A 8 23.93 -35.02 12.99
C ILE A 8 23.50 -33.54 12.94
N SER A 9 22.29 -33.11 13.32
CA SER A 9 20.90 -33.59 13.40
C SER A 9 20.16 -32.41 14.07
N ALA A 10 18.86 -32.31 13.82
CA ALA A 10 17.98 -31.22 14.22
C ALA A 10 17.94 -30.91 15.72
N SER A 11 17.53 -29.68 16.08
CA SER A 11 16.54 -29.46 17.14
C SER A 11 15.89 -28.09 17.05
N PHE A 12 14.64 -28.10 17.45
CA PHE A 12 13.57 -27.12 17.34
C PHE A 12 13.30 -26.61 18.74
N THR A 13 13.22 -25.28 18.91
CA THR A 13 12.55 -24.69 20.07
C THR A 13 11.84 -23.42 19.63
N ALA A 14 10.53 -23.53 19.48
CA ALA A 14 9.60 -22.42 19.41
C ALA A 14 9.36 -21.92 20.84
N THR A 15 9.76 -20.68 21.12
CA THR A 15 9.43 -20.02 22.39
C THR A 15 8.22 -19.11 22.16
N SER A 16 7.08 -19.60 22.60
CA SER A 16 5.84 -18.86 22.78
C SER A 16 5.95 -18.00 24.04
N SER A 17 5.48 -16.76 24.01
CA SER A 17 5.20 -15.98 25.22
C SER A 17 3.99 -15.10 24.98
N GLN A 18 2.84 -15.63 25.41
CA GLN A 18 1.68 -14.85 25.79
C GLN A 18 1.90 -14.36 27.23
N THR A 19 1.57 -13.10 27.54
CA THR A 19 1.22 -12.70 28.90
C THR A 19 0.15 -11.62 28.84
N SER A 20 -0.77 -11.74 29.78
CA SER A 20 -2.12 -11.23 29.82
C SER A 20 -2.31 -10.27 31.00
N ILE A 21 -3.25 -9.33 30.85
CA ILE A 21 -4.14 -8.73 31.86
C ILE A 21 -3.54 -7.77 32.90
N ALA A 22 -4.06 -6.52 32.90
CA ALA A 22 -4.82 -5.96 34.03
C ALA A 22 -5.65 -4.74 33.57
N PRO A 23 -6.93 -4.62 34.00
CA PRO A 23 -7.76 -3.42 33.85
C PRO A 23 -7.61 -2.53 35.08
N ASP A 24 -7.76 -1.21 34.91
CA ASP A 24 -7.95 -0.29 36.03
C ASP A 24 -9.37 0.28 35.98
N SER A 25 -10.03 0.19 37.12
CA SER A 25 -11.39 0.58 37.40
C SER A 25 -11.36 1.81 38.29
N SER A 26 -12.12 2.86 37.97
CA SER A 26 -12.57 3.81 38.98
C SER A 26 -14.03 4.17 38.79
N VAL A 27 -14.74 3.99 39.90
CA VAL A 27 -16.16 4.18 40.20
C VAL A 27 -16.39 5.62 40.68
N ILE A 28 -17.61 6.16 40.48
CA ILE A 28 -18.43 7.06 41.36
C ILE A 28 -19.68 7.41 40.51
N SER A 29 -20.85 6.78 40.70
CA SER A 29 -21.97 7.04 41.64
C SER A 29 -22.61 8.44 41.54
N ASP A 30 -23.88 8.56 41.14
CA ASP A 30 -25.05 8.64 42.06
C ASP A 30 -26.39 8.98 41.33
N ASN A 31 -27.44 8.32 41.82
CA ASN A 31 -28.92 8.42 41.74
C ASN A 31 -29.59 9.63 41.03
N GLY A 32 -30.80 9.57 40.43
CA GLY A 32 -31.90 8.61 40.41
C GLY A 32 -33.21 9.41 40.33
N ASP A 33 -34.14 9.09 39.42
CA ASP A 33 -35.58 9.27 39.68
C ASP A 33 -36.44 8.44 38.72
N THR A 34 -37.65 8.19 39.18
CA THR A 34 -38.56 7.10 38.85
C THR A 34 -39.65 7.59 37.91
N ASP A 35 -39.97 6.86 36.83
CA ASP A 35 -41.33 6.87 36.29
C ASP A 35 -41.66 5.58 35.52
N VAL A 36 -42.91 5.17 35.69
CA VAL A 36 -43.51 3.88 35.31
C VAL A 36 -44.13 4.02 33.91
N GLY A 37 -43.80 3.13 32.97
CA GLY A 37 -44.45 3.18 31.65
C GLY A 37 -44.11 2.02 30.72
N GLU A 38 -44.96 1.01 30.74
CA GLU A 38 -45.35 0.12 29.64
C GLU A 38 -44.29 -0.70 28.89
N THR A 39 -44.45 -2.02 29.06
CA THR A 39 -43.93 -3.10 28.24
C THR A 39 -44.21 -2.85 26.75
N SER A 40 -43.18 -2.48 25.99
CA SER A 40 -43.22 -2.51 24.54
C SER A 40 -42.13 -3.44 24.02
N ILE A 41 -42.57 -4.56 23.43
CA ILE A 41 -41.71 -5.57 22.82
C ILE A 41 -40.95 -4.91 21.68
N SER A 42 -39.65 -4.62 21.89
CA SER A 42 -38.77 -4.11 20.84
C SER A 42 -38.60 -5.18 19.76
N PRO A 43 -39.01 -4.91 18.50
CA PRO A 43 -38.68 -5.79 17.40
C PRO A 43 -37.17 -5.68 17.15
N LEU A 44 -36.51 -6.84 17.22
CA LEU A 44 -35.14 -7.08 16.79
C LEU A 44 -34.85 -6.28 15.51
N LEU A 45 -33.97 -5.27 15.62
CA LEU A 45 -33.46 -4.51 14.49
C LEU A 45 -32.93 -5.49 13.45
N THR A 46 -33.67 -5.69 12.37
CA THR A 46 -33.15 -6.25 11.15
C THR A 46 -32.13 -5.23 10.65
N SER A 47 -30.86 -5.43 11.02
CA SER A 47 -29.73 -4.74 10.42
C SER A 47 -29.76 -5.07 8.93
N GLN A 48 -30.42 -4.21 8.17
CA GLN A 48 -30.29 -4.15 6.73
C GLN A 48 -28.88 -3.63 6.47
N PHE A 49 -27.90 -4.53 6.55
CA PHE A 49 -26.57 -4.31 6.03
C PHE A 49 -26.73 -3.90 4.56
N LYS A 50 -26.66 -2.60 4.28
CA LYS A 50 -26.64 -2.07 2.92
C LYS A 50 -25.50 -2.76 2.20
N LYS A 51 -25.82 -3.67 1.27
CA LYS A 51 -24.84 -4.47 0.54
C LYS A 51 -23.81 -3.51 -0.08
N LYS A 52 -22.53 -3.63 0.33
CA LYS A 52 -21.46 -2.76 -0.18
C LYS A 52 -21.40 -2.88 -1.70
N LYS A 53 -21.47 -1.74 -2.39
CA LYS A 53 -21.36 -1.71 -3.85
C LYS A 53 -19.99 -2.21 -4.26
N ARG A 54 -19.96 -3.16 -5.20
CA ARG A 54 -18.71 -3.70 -5.75
C ARG A 54 -18.10 -2.71 -6.74
N THR A 55 -16.92 -2.17 -6.41
CA THR A 55 -16.27 -1.07 -7.15
C THR A 55 -15.20 -1.51 -8.13
N SER A 56 -14.66 -2.73 -8.01
CA SER A 56 -13.59 -3.21 -8.90
C SER A 56 -14.09 -3.48 -10.34
N LYS A 57 -13.21 -3.29 -11.32
CA LYS A 57 -13.49 -3.59 -12.75
C LYS A 57 -13.67 -5.08 -13.04
N ILE A 58 -13.17 -5.98 -12.17
CA ILE A 58 -13.34 -7.43 -12.36
C ILE A 58 -14.81 -7.85 -12.45
N TRP A 59 -15.72 -7.05 -11.87
CA TRP A 59 -17.15 -7.33 -11.82
C TRP A 59 -17.86 -7.05 -13.15
N ASP A 60 -17.19 -6.46 -14.14
CA ASP A 60 -17.69 -6.34 -15.52
C ASP A 60 -17.42 -7.61 -16.34
N HIS A 61 -16.55 -8.49 -15.84
CA HIS A 61 -16.05 -9.67 -16.54
C HIS A 61 -16.63 -10.99 -16.01
N THR A 62 -17.73 -10.90 -15.27
CA THR A 62 -18.52 -12.04 -14.81
C THR A 62 -19.83 -12.13 -15.61
N PRO A 63 -20.39 -13.33 -15.87
CA PRO A 63 -21.67 -13.44 -16.58
C PRO A 63 -22.86 -12.95 -15.76
N PHE A 64 -22.65 -12.72 -14.46
CA PHE A 64 -23.64 -12.29 -13.49
C PHE A 64 -23.70 -10.76 -13.36
N GLY A 65 -24.74 -10.25 -12.71
CA GLY A 65 -24.80 -8.82 -12.40
C GLY A 65 -23.66 -8.40 -11.46
N ARG A 66 -23.14 -7.17 -11.61
CA ARG A 66 -22.01 -6.63 -10.82
C ARG A 66 -22.12 -6.91 -9.31
N ASN A 67 -23.32 -6.71 -8.76
CA ASN A 67 -23.63 -6.87 -7.33
C ASN A 67 -24.31 -8.20 -6.98
N GLN A 68 -24.40 -9.14 -7.93
CA GLN A 68 -25.04 -10.43 -7.72
C GLN A 68 -24.09 -11.37 -6.97
N ILE A 69 -24.56 -11.94 -5.86
CA ILE A 69 -23.80 -12.91 -5.07
C ILE A 69 -24.07 -14.30 -5.67
N VAL A 70 -23.01 -14.98 -6.07
CA VAL A 70 -23.05 -16.34 -6.60
C VAL A 70 -22.30 -17.25 -5.65
N ARG A 71 -22.86 -18.43 -5.37
CA ARG A 71 -22.25 -19.43 -4.50
C ARG A 71 -21.89 -20.69 -5.28
N ASN A 72 -20.79 -21.34 -4.89
CA ASN A 72 -20.46 -22.68 -5.39
C ASN A 72 -21.33 -23.75 -4.71
N THR A 73 -21.12 -25.01 -5.09
CA THR A 73 -21.79 -26.18 -4.50
C THR A 73 -21.48 -26.36 -3.01
N GLU A 74 -20.37 -25.81 -2.53
CA GLU A 74 -19.95 -25.82 -1.12
C GLU A 74 -20.49 -24.62 -0.33
N GLY A 75 -21.29 -23.74 -0.96
CA GLY A 75 -21.88 -22.56 -0.34
C GLY A 75 -20.97 -21.32 -0.23
N GLN A 76 -19.75 -21.38 -0.75
CA GLN A 76 -18.78 -20.27 -0.76
C GLN A 76 -19.10 -19.24 -1.85
N ILE A 77 -18.87 -17.95 -1.57
CA ILE A 77 -19.11 -16.87 -2.53
C ILE A 77 -17.99 -16.83 -3.58
N ILE A 78 -18.36 -16.97 -4.84
CA ILE A 78 -17.43 -17.05 -5.97
C ILE A 78 -17.62 -15.92 -6.99
N TRP A 79 -16.53 -15.58 -7.65
CA TRP A 79 -16.49 -14.89 -8.92
C TRP A 79 -16.25 -15.92 -10.04
N ARG A 80 -17.03 -15.85 -11.12
CA ARG A 80 -16.89 -16.73 -12.29
C ARG A 80 -16.57 -15.93 -13.53
N CYS A 81 -15.63 -16.40 -14.33
CA CYS A 81 -15.25 -15.75 -15.58
C CYS A 81 -16.31 -15.92 -16.68
N LYS A 82 -16.62 -14.84 -17.40
CA LYS A 82 -17.55 -14.84 -18.55
C LYS A 82 -16.96 -15.44 -19.83
N TYR A 83 -15.62 -15.45 -19.97
CA TYR A 83 -14.94 -15.72 -21.24
C TYR A 83 -14.41 -17.16 -21.36
N CYS A 84 -14.31 -17.90 -20.25
CA CYS A 84 -13.90 -19.30 -20.28
C CYS A 84 -14.98 -20.18 -20.92
N LYS A 85 -14.67 -20.76 -22.08
CA LYS A 85 -15.50 -21.80 -22.72
C LYS A 85 -15.03 -23.17 -22.22
N GLY A 86 -15.97 -24.05 -21.86
CA GLY A 86 -15.68 -25.40 -21.34
C GLY A 86 -15.75 -25.46 -19.81
N LYS A 87 -14.62 -25.29 -19.12
CA LYS A 87 -14.57 -25.24 -17.65
C LYS A 87 -14.55 -23.78 -17.19
N PRO A 88 -15.63 -23.26 -16.59
CA PRO A 88 -15.63 -21.88 -16.10
C PRO A 88 -14.60 -21.74 -14.97
N ALA A 89 -13.72 -20.76 -15.09
CA ALA A 89 -12.79 -20.43 -14.02
C ALA A 89 -13.58 -19.79 -12.86
N GLU A 90 -13.45 -20.37 -11.67
CA GLU A 90 -14.11 -19.94 -10.44
C GLU A 90 -13.07 -19.56 -9.41
N TYR A 91 -13.24 -18.39 -8.80
CA TYR A 91 -12.34 -17.85 -7.79
C TYR A 91 -13.15 -17.39 -6.58
N LEU A 92 -12.64 -17.67 -5.38
CA LEU A 92 -13.27 -17.22 -4.14
C LEU A 92 -13.15 -15.70 -3.97
N GLU A 93 -14.23 -15.03 -3.55
CA GLU A 93 -14.23 -13.57 -3.36
C GLU A 93 -13.35 -13.13 -2.16
N ASN A 94 -13.15 -14.01 -1.18
CA ASN A 94 -12.35 -13.73 0.03
C ASN A 94 -10.83 -13.77 -0.19
N GLY A 95 -10.34 -14.32 -1.30
CA GLY A 95 -8.90 -14.48 -1.61
C GLY A 95 -8.24 -13.27 -2.25
N GLY A 96 -8.93 -12.14 -2.33
CA GLY A 96 -8.49 -10.93 -3.03
C GLY A 96 -8.62 -11.01 -4.56
N THR A 97 -8.47 -9.87 -5.23
CA THR A 97 -8.78 -9.74 -6.67
C THR A 97 -7.60 -10.02 -7.60
N THR A 98 -6.38 -10.21 -7.08
CA THR A 98 -5.16 -10.33 -7.88
C THR A 98 -5.17 -11.54 -8.81
N HIS A 99 -5.61 -12.70 -8.33
CA HIS A 99 -5.70 -13.92 -9.14
C HIS A 99 -6.72 -13.78 -10.28
N ILE A 100 -7.81 -13.05 -10.02
CA ILE A 100 -8.84 -12.73 -11.02
C ILE A 100 -8.25 -11.82 -12.11
N TYR A 101 -7.50 -10.77 -11.74
CA TYR A 101 -6.82 -9.92 -12.72
C TYR A 101 -5.80 -10.69 -13.56
N LYS A 102 -5.00 -11.58 -12.95
CA LYS A 102 -4.06 -12.44 -13.69
C LYS A 102 -4.77 -13.33 -14.71
N HIS A 103 -5.89 -13.94 -14.31
CA HIS A 103 -6.73 -14.73 -15.21
C HIS A 103 -7.33 -13.88 -16.34
N LEU A 104 -7.84 -12.69 -16.03
CA LEU A 104 -8.43 -11.81 -17.04
C LEU A 104 -7.41 -11.40 -18.10
N LYS A 105 -6.16 -11.16 -17.70
CA LYS A 105 -5.05 -10.87 -18.63
C LYS A 105 -4.65 -12.05 -19.52
N SER A 106 -4.97 -13.30 -19.17
CA SER A 106 -4.71 -14.44 -20.06
C SER A 106 -5.68 -14.50 -21.23
N HIS A 107 -6.78 -13.75 -21.19
CA HIS A 107 -7.66 -13.60 -22.35
C HIS A 107 -7.07 -12.51 -23.25
N THR A 108 -6.59 -12.91 -24.44
CA THR A 108 -5.96 -12.01 -25.43
C THR A 108 -6.84 -10.82 -25.85
N THR A 109 -8.15 -10.89 -25.58
CA THR A 109 -9.14 -9.87 -25.94
C THR A 109 -9.33 -8.79 -24.86
N LEU A 110 -8.68 -8.88 -23.70
CA LEU A 110 -8.93 -7.98 -22.58
C LEU A 110 -7.67 -7.20 -22.17
N ASP A 111 -7.68 -5.89 -22.43
CA ASP A 111 -6.70 -4.97 -21.84
C ASP A 111 -7.23 -4.42 -20.51
N ILE A 112 -6.98 -5.18 -19.42
CA ILE A 112 -7.43 -4.83 -18.08
C ILE A 112 -6.24 -4.52 -17.20
N LEU A 113 -6.18 -3.26 -16.75
CA LEU A 113 -5.22 -2.81 -15.76
C LEU A 113 -5.70 -3.14 -14.36
N THR A 114 -4.77 -3.63 -13.55
CA THR A 114 -4.96 -3.69 -12.09
C THR A 114 -5.05 -2.27 -11.52
N PRO A 115 -5.66 -2.08 -10.33
CA PRO A 115 -5.73 -0.76 -9.69
C PRO A 115 -4.35 -0.11 -9.47
N ASN A 116 -3.31 -0.93 -9.27
CA ASN A 116 -1.94 -0.45 -9.11
C ASN A 116 -1.35 0.05 -10.43
N GLU A 117 -1.56 -0.70 -11.52
CA GLU A 117 -1.11 -0.30 -12.86
C GLU A 117 -1.82 0.96 -13.35
N GLU A 118 -3.12 1.10 -13.09
CA GLU A 118 -3.86 2.33 -13.42
C GLU A 118 -3.28 3.54 -12.68
N ARG A 119 -2.92 3.38 -11.40
CA ARG A 119 -2.29 4.44 -10.61
C ARG A 119 -0.89 4.80 -11.14
N ALA A 120 -0.10 3.79 -11.52
CA ALA A 120 1.21 4.00 -12.12
C ALA A 120 1.09 4.72 -13.47
N ALA A 121 0.15 4.31 -14.32
CA ALA A 121 -0.12 4.97 -15.61
C ALA A 121 -0.56 6.43 -15.44
N LYS A 122 -1.48 6.72 -14.51
CA LYS A 122 -1.86 8.11 -14.20
C LYS A 122 -0.69 8.96 -13.73
N THR A 123 0.19 8.39 -12.90
CA THR A 123 1.39 9.09 -12.42
C THR A 123 2.32 9.42 -13.58
N ARG A 124 2.56 8.47 -14.48
CA ARG A 124 3.38 8.67 -15.70
C ARG A 124 2.80 9.75 -16.62
N ASN A 125 1.50 9.68 -16.91
CA ASN A 125 0.85 10.66 -17.81
C ASN A 125 0.89 12.07 -17.20
N HIS A 126 0.64 12.19 -15.89
CA HIS A 126 0.73 13.47 -15.19
C HIS A 126 2.14 14.07 -15.24
N LEU A 127 3.17 13.22 -15.12
CA LEU A 127 4.56 13.64 -15.27
C LEU A 127 4.87 14.14 -16.68
N GLU A 128 4.53 13.35 -17.69
CA GLU A 128 4.74 13.70 -19.10
C GLU A 128 4.07 15.04 -19.43
N GLU A 129 2.82 15.21 -19.02
CA GLU A 129 2.08 16.45 -19.24
C GLU A 129 2.70 17.65 -18.49
N ALA A 130 3.24 17.45 -17.28
CA ALA A 130 3.98 18.48 -16.56
C ALA A 130 5.28 18.88 -17.28
N PHE A 131 6.01 17.92 -17.85
CA PHE A 131 7.20 18.18 -18.66
C PHE A 131 6.85 18.88 -19.99
N SER A 132 5.78 18.48 -20.67
CA SER A 132 5.30 19.16 -21.88
C SER A 132 4.93 20.61 -21.61
N ARG A 133 4.23 20.88 -20.50
CA ARG A 133 3.91 22.25 -20.04
C ARG A 133 5.17 23.08 -19.76
N MET A 134 6.19 22.47 -19.16
CA MET A 134 7.47 23.14 -18.88
C MET A 134 8.23 23.52 -20.17
N SER A 135 8.17 22.65 -21.18
CA SER A 135 8.80 22.88 -22.49
C SER A 135 8.08 23.95 -23.32
N GLN A 136 6.75 24.00 -23.26
CA GLN A 136 5.94 25.00 -23.98
C GLN A 136 5.98 26.39 -23.34
N ASN A 137 6.17 26.47 -22.03
CA ASN A 137 6.33 27.73 -21.31
C ASN A 137 7.77 28.26 -21.43
N ALA A 138 8.17 28.67 -22.64
CA ALA A 138 9.41 29.39 -22.92
C ALA A 138 9.38 30.85 -22.41
N ASN A 139 8.59 31.15 -21.38
CA ASN A 139 8.57 32.46 -20.75
C ASN A 139 9.63 32.46 -19.64
N PRO A 140 10.76 33.17 -19.79
CA PRO A 140 11.77 33.25 -18.75
C PRO A 140 11.23 34.17 -17.67
N LEU A 141 10.37 33.63 -16.78
CA LEU A 141 10.28 34.17 -15.43
C LEU A 141 11.72 34.37 -14.95
N LYS A 142 12.04 35.55 -14.40
CA LYS A 142 13.36 35.90 -13.84
C LYS A 142 13.76 34.88 -12.77
N ARG A 143 14.20 33.71 -13.21
CA ARG A 143 14.71 32.62 -12.41
C ARG A 143 16.20 32.84 -12.32
N ARG A 144 16.73 32.80 -11.11
CA ARG A 144 18.18 32.79 -10.88
C ARG A 144 18.76 31.65 -11.71
N ARG A 145 19.70 31.96 -12.60
CA ARG A 145 20.42 30.92 -13.33
C ARG A 145 21.25 30.14 -12.29
N HIS A 146 21.07 28.84 -12.26
CA HIS A 146 21.98 27.94 -11.57
C HIS A 146 23.14 27.70 -12.54
N ASP A 147 24.37 27.97 -12.13
CA ASP A 147 25.53 27.65 -12.96
C ASP A 147 25.65 26.12 -13.08
N ASP A 148 26.04 25.66 -14.27
CA ASP A 148 26.13 24.25 -14.65
C ASP A 148 27.36 23.55 -14.04
N GLU A 149 27.68 23.86 -12.78
CA GLU A 149 28.77 23.19 -12.09
C GLU A 149 28.25 21.86 -11.55
N THR A 150 28.74 20.78 -12.17
CA THR A 150 28.45 19.41 -11.74
C THR A 150 29.11 19.21 -10.38
N THR A 151 28.35 19.42 -9.32
CA THR A 151 28.81 19.22 -7.94
C THR A 151 28.86 17.73 -7.63
N ASP A 152 30.03 17.27 -7.20
CA ASP A 152 30.18 15.95 -6.58
C ASP A 152 29.27 15.90 -5.35
N LEU A 153 28.39 14.89 -5.32
CA LEU A 153 27.39 14.76 -4.28
C LEU A 153 27.94 13.86 -3.18
N ASP A 154 28.27 14.47 -2.04
CA ASP A 154 28.57 13.75 -0.81
C ASP A 154 27.32 12.99 -0.32
N ALA A 155 27.40 11.66 -0.39
CA ALA A 155 26.32 10.76 -0.02
C ALA A 155 25.96 10.83 1.47
N ASP A 156 26.94 10.96 2.34
CA ASP A 156 26.74 10.98 3.79
C ASP A 156 26.04 12.26 4.21
N LYS A 157 26.47 13.39 3.62
CA LYS A 157 25.85 14.69 3.85
C LYS A 157 24.42 14.74 3.29
N PHE A 158 24.18 14.12 2.13
CA PHE A 158 22.84 14.00 1.58
C PHE A 158 21.91 13.19 2.49
N GLU A 159 22.35 12.02 2.98
CA GLU A 159 21.58 11.18 3.91
C GLU A 159 21.16 11.98 5.16
N GLN A 160 22.11 12.69 5.79
CA GLN A 160 21.84 13.50 6.98
C GLN A 160 20.80 14.59 6.73
N LEU A 161 21.00 15.42 5.70
CA LEU A 161 20.07 16.48 5.34
C LEU A 161 18.68 15.93 4.96
N TYR A 162 18.64 14.76 4.33
CA TYR A 162 17.39 14.12 3.94
C TYR A 162 16.60 13.62 5.16
N VAL A 163 17.28 12.99 6.13
CA VAL A 163 16.67 12.53 7.38
C VAL A 163 16.16 13.71 8.21
N GLU A 164 16.98 14.76 8.36
CA GLU A 164 16.62 15.99 9.08
C GLU A 164 15.38 16.64 8.45
N TRP A 165 15.39 16.84 7.12
CA TRP A 165 14.24 17.40 6.40
C TRP A 165 12.97 16.56 6.58
N ILE A 166 13.07 15.23 6.55
CA ILE A 166 11.93 14.34 6.77
C ILE A 166 11.37 14.49 8.19
N ALA A 167 12.24 14.54 9.19
CA ALA A 167 11.85 14.65 10.59
C ALA A 167 11.20 16.01 10.88
N ASP A 168 11.83 17.10 10.45
CA ASP A 168 11.39 18.47 10.74
C ASP A 168 10.08 18.82 10.04
N CYS A 169 9.93 18.39 8.79
CA CYS A 169 8.76 18.72 7.98
C CYS A 169 7.65 17.65 8.04
N GLY A 170 7.84 16.56 8.80
CA GLY A 170 6.86 15.47 8.91
C GLY A 170 6.58 14.79 7.57
N ILE A 171 7.60 14.61 6.74
CA ILE A 171 7.45 14.08 5.38
C ILE A 171 7.29 12.56 5.43
N ALA A 172 6.41 12.01 4.59
CA ALA A 172 6.23 10.57 4.52
C ALA A 172 7.49 9.86 3.95
N LEU A 173 7.97 8.80 4.61
CA LEU A 173 9.17 8.04 4.20
C LEU A 173 9.14 7.52 2.75
N ARG A 174 7.93 7.30 2.21
CA ARG A 174 7.73 6.89 0.81
C ARG A 174 8.08 7.98 -0.21
N MET A 175 8.38 9.21 0.21
CA MET A 175 8.67 10.32 -0.72
C MET A 175 9.89 10.05 -1.59
N ALA A 176 10.93 9.39 -1.05
CA ALA A 176 12.12 8.97 -1.81
C ALA A 176 11.76 8.08 -3.03
N THR A 177 10.67 7.31 -2.94
CA THR A 177 10.23 6.40 -4.01
C THR A 177 9.23 7.02 -4.98
N ARG A 178 8.79 8.27 -4.75
CA ARG A 178 7.81 8.94 -5.63
C ARG A 178 8.50 9.43 -6.90
N GLU A 179 8.07 8.93 -8.04
CA GLU A 179 8.65 9.29 -9.36
C GLU A 179 8.68 10.80 -9.61
N THR A 180 7.65 11.54 -9.17
CA THR A 180 7.59 13.00 -9.27
C THR A 180 8.68 13.70 -8.48
N PHE A 181 8.99 13.21 -7.29
CA PHE A 181 10.04 13.77 -6.45
C PHE A 181 11.43 13.41 -7.00
N ARG A 182 11.61 12.16 -7.45
CA ARG A 182 12.85 11.70 -8.09
C ARG A 182 13.15 12.48 -9.38
N ALA A 183 12.13 12.80 -10.17
CA ALA A 183 12.27 13.62 -11.37
C ALA A 183 12.74 15.05 -11.05
N LEU A 184 12.19 15.67 -9.99
CA LEU A 184 12.64 16.98 -9.53
C LEU A 184 14.10 16.96 -9.07
N LEU A 185 14.48 15.98 -8.24
CA LEU A 185 15.87 15.87 -7.76
C LEU A 185 16.84 15.59 -8.91
N LYS A 186 16.48 14.72 -9.85
CA LYS A 186 17.28 14.41 -11.05
C LYS A 186 17.54 15.67 -11.90
N PHE A 187 16.53 16.55 -12.00
CA PHE A 187 16.68 17.82 -12.71
C PHE A 187 17.71 18.74 -12.02
N LEU A 188 17.81 18.71 -10.69
CA LEU A 188 18.77 19.51 -9.94
C LEU A 188 20.19 18.93 -10.02
N ASN A 189 20.33 17.62 -9.80
CA ASN A 189 21.60 16.93 -9.97
C ASN A 189 21.33 15.46 -10.37
N PRO A 190 21.77 14.99 -11.55
CA PRO A 190 21.50 13.63 -12.00
C PRO A 190 22.13 12.56 -11.12
N GLY A 191 23.24 12.87 -10.43
CA GLY A 191 23.93 11.97 -9.51
C GLY A 191 23.11 11.62 -8.26
N VAL A 192 22.11 12.43 -7.90
CA VAL A 192 21.31 12.18 -6.68
C VAL A 192 20.57 10.85 -6.72
N LEU A 193 20.26 10.33 -7.91
CA LEU A 193 19.52 9.09 -8.06
C LEU A 193 20.33 7.84 -7.71
N SER A 194 21.67 7.92 -7.69
CA SER A 194 22.51 6.81 -7.23
C SER A 194 22.53 6.72 -5.70
N ILE A 195 22.37 7.84 -5.01
CA ILE A 195 22.39 7.94 -3.55
C ILE A 195 20.98 7.76 -2.98
N LEU A 196 19.95 8.23 -3.69
CA LEU A 196 18.57 8.22 -3.20
C LEU A 196 17.99 6.79 -3.13
N PRO A 197 17.52 6.34 -1.96
CA PRO A 197 17.00 4.99 -1.80
C PRO A 197 15.75 4.72 -2.62
N THR A 198 15.64 3.48 -3.10
CA THR A 198 14.50 2.98 -3.87
C THR A 198 13.41 2.36 -2.99
N SER A 199 13.68 2.21 -1.69
CA SER A 199 12.76 1.65 -0.70
C SER A 199 12.57 2.59 0.48
N HIS A 200 11.33 2.71 0.95
CA HIS A 200 10.99 3.43 2.17
C HIS A 200 11.60 2.79 3.43
N GLN A 201 11.89 1.49 3.37
CA GLN A 201 12.52 0.76 4.48
C GLN A 201 13.95 1.24 4.72
N THR A 202 14.69 1.54 3.66
CA THR A 202 16.05 2.11 3.76
C THR A 202 16.01 3.50 4.41
N ILE A 203 15.02 4.33 4.07
CA ILE A 203 14.83 5.63 4.74
C ILE A 203 14.51 5.44 6.22
N ARG A 204 13.71 4.43 6.56
CA ARG A 204 13.45 4.10 7.96
C ARG A 204 14.74 3.73 8.70
N GLU A 205 15.60 2.93 8.08
CA GLU A 205 16.90 2.56 8.65
C GLU A 205 17.81 3.79 8.86
N TRP A 206 17.84 4.72 7.90
CA TRP A 206 18.55 5.99 8.03
C TRP A 206 18.04 6.80 9.24
N VAL A 207 16.73 7.00 9.33
CA VAL A 207 16.10 7.75 10.44
C VAL A 207 16.42 7.10 11.79
N MET A 208 16.31 5.77 11.89
CA MET A 208 16.60 5.04 13.13
C MET A 208 18.08 5.17 13.52
N ARG A 209 19.00 5.05 12.55
CA ARG A 209 20.45 5.19 12.79
C ARG A 209 20.80 6.59 13.28
N THR A 210 20.23 7.63 12.67
CA THR A 210 20.45 9.03 13.10
C THR A 210 19.93 9.25 14.52
N PHE A 211 18.75 8.71 14.84
CA PHE A 211 18.19 8.78 16.19
C PHE A 211 19.06 8.06 17.23
N GLU A 212 19.52 6.84 16.95
CA GLU A 212 20.42 6.09 17.84
C GLU A 212 21.75 6.81 18.06
N THR A 213 22.26 7.49 17.04
CA THR A 213 23.49 8.28 17.13
C THR A 213 23.31 9.51 18.02
N GLN A 214 22.18 10.22 17.90
CA GLN A 214 21.87 11.40 18.72
C GLN A 214 21.50 11.07 20.18
N LYS A 215 21.10 9.82 20.46
CA LYS A 215 20.77 9.35 21.81
C LYS A 215 22.00 9.05 22.67
N ARG A 216 23.17 8.87 22.05
CA ARG A 216 24.45 8.67 22.75
C ARG A 216 25.06 10.00 23.18
#